data_AF-A0A942UYJ0-F1
#
_entry.id   AF-A0A942UYJ0-F1
#
_cell.length_a   1.000
_cell.length_b   1.000
_cell.length_c   1.000
_cell.angle_alpha   90.00
_cell.angle_beta   90.00
_cell.angle_gamma   90.00
#
_symmetry.space_group_name_H-M   'P 1'
#
loop_
_entity.id
_entity.type
_entity.pdbx_description
1 polymer ?
#
loop_
_entity_poly.entity_id
_entity_poly.type
_entity_poly.pdbx_seq_one_letter_code
_entity_poly.pdbx_strand_id
1 'polypeptide(L)'
;MLIQTDGNVNSTGDGSIVVTNNSSGDISLKKLSSNNGNIEITNNASENDIILNDEIRTENQANINITSQRNILQNGDNVVLNSDGQITLNAKKDIGLLDRFINIFTKGDGKVNAQAENIYIGSVDNNLNTGNISALNNANIKTTGSSGSVIAKDNITAGNEISINSVEDIVTNSSVAAKNVDYSAAGNITANNITAENNITLTGSEITTTGNISSADILYDADSKIQTDGSVVGDNVELLSDGNIITNEITGMNDVTITAQNSIEARDKITSTEVL
;
A
#
# COMPACT_ATOMS: atom_id res chain seq x y z
N MET A 1 -7.52 -9.09 -29.61
CA MET A 1 -8.24 -9.24 -28.34
C MET A 1 -8.18 -10.71 -27.97
N LEU A 2 -7.65 -11.03 -26.79
CA LEU A 2 -7.55 -12.40 -26.28
C LEU A 2 -8.56 -12.56 -25.15
N ILE A 3 -9.55 -13.44 -25.33
CA ILE A 3 -10.60 -13.67 -24.33
C ILE A 3 -10.62 -15.15 -23.96
N GLN A 4 -10.50 -15.43 -22.67
CA GLN A 4 -10.88 -16.72 -22.11
C GLN A 4 -12.41 -16.76 -22.00
N THR A 5 -13.07 -17.38 -22.98
CA THR A 5 -14.53 -17.43 -23.05
C THR A 5 -15.13 -18.37 -22.03
N ASP A 6 -14.45 -19.48 -21.71
CA ASP A 6 -14.82 -20.39 -20.62
C ASP A 6 -13.67 -21.29 -20.15
N GLY A 7 -13.91 -22.03 -19.05
CA GLY A 7 -13.01 -23.05 -18.51
C GLY A 7 -11.86 -22.50 -17.66
N ASN A 8 -11.09 -23.42 -17.05
CA ASN A 8 -9.92 -23.11 -16.22
C ASN A 8 -8.64 -23.54 -16.95
N VAL A 9 -7.59 -22.72 -16.91
CA VAL A 9 -6.26 -23.14 -17.34
C VAL A 9 -5.46 -23.56 -16.12
N ASN A 10 -5.09 -24.84 -16.07
CA ASN A 10 -4.36 -25.40 -14.94
C ASN A 10 -3.01 -25.98 -15.40
N SER A 11 -1.92 -25.54 -14.78
CA SER A 11 -0.62 -26.21 -14.85
C SER A 11 -0.38 -27.01 -13.57
N THR A 12 -0.34 -28.34 -13.70
CA THR A 12 -0.19 -29.26 -12.55
C THR A 12 1.25 -29.74 -12.34
N GLY A 13 2.19 -29.31 -13.19
CA GLY A 13 3.62 -29.59 -13.06
C GLY A 13 4.43 -28.30 -12.95
N ASP A 14 5.73 -28.39 -13.19
CA ASP A 14 6.67 -27.25 -13.03
C ASP A 14 6.59 -26.20 -14.15
N GLY A 15 5.74 -26.43 -15.16
CA GLY A 15 5.57 -25.52 -16.28
C GLY A 15 4.82 -24.25 -15.89
N SER A 16 5.32 -23.09 -16.31
CA SER A 16 4.63 -21.81 -16.16
C SER A 16 3.42 -21.71 -17.10
N ILE A 17 2.42 -20.92 -16.71
CA ILE A 17 1.37 -20.45 -17.61
C ILE A 17 1.82 -19.10 -18.17
N VAL A 18 1.88 -18.99 -19.50
CA VAL A 18 2.27 -17.75 -20.19
C VAL A 18 1.14 -17.30 -21.11
N VAL A 19 0.65 -16.08 -20.91
CA VAL A 19 -0.39 -15.45 -21.73
C VAL A 19 0.14 -14.16 -22.32
N THR A 20 0.28 -14.10 -23.64
CA THR A 20 0.83 -12.92 -24.32
C THR A 20 -0.08 -12.46 -25.45
N ASN A 21 -0.42 -11.17 -25.46
CA ASN A 21 -1.01 -10.50 -26.63
C ASN A 21 -0.04 -9.43 -27.16
N ASN A 22 0.45 -9.62 -28.39
CA ASN A 22 1.33 -8.66 -29.07
C ASN A 22 0.61 -7.82 -30.14
N SER A 23 -0.70 -8.00 -30.28
CA SER A 23 -1.47 -7.44 -31.39
C SER A 23 -2.33 -6.26 -30.93
N SER A 24 -3.65 -6.37 -31.07
CA SER A 24 -4.64 -5.37 -30.65
C SER A 24 -5.58 -5.93 -29.59
N GLY A 25 -6.27 -5.05 -28.88
CA GLY A 25 -7.34 -5.39 -27.94
C GLY A 25 -6.86 -5.87 -26.58
N ASP A 26 -7.81 -6.00 -25.67
CA ASP A 26 -7.56 -6.40 -24.29
C ASP A 26 -7.23 -7.90 -24.17
N ILE A 27 -6.63 -8.26 -23.05
CA ILE A 27 -6.62 -9.62 -22.52
C ILE A 27 -7.69 -9.69 -21.43
N SER A 28 -8.64 -10.62 -21.55
CA SER A 28 -9.67 -10.88 -20.55
C SER A 28 -9.57 -12.32 -20.06
N LEU A 29 -9.27 -12.49 -18.77
CA LEU A 29 -8.97 -13.77 -18.13
C LEU A 29 -10.04 -14.17 -17.13
N LYS A 30 -10.32 -15.46 -17.09
CA LYS A 30 -11.01 -16.11 -15.97
C LYS A 30 -9.94 -16.82 -15.12
N LYS A 31 -10.26 -17.99 -14.56
CA LYS A 31 -9.39 -18.71 -13.67
C LYS A 31 -8.14 -19.26 -14.36
N LEU A 32 -6.97 -18.95 -13.78
CA LEU A 32 -5.69 -19.58 -14.08
C LEU A 32 -5.10 -20.14 -12.77
N SER A 33 -4.59 -21.37 -12.79
CA SER A 33 -3.93 -21.96 -11.62
C SER A 33 -2.64 -22.67 -12.02
N SER A 34 -1.56 -22.39 -11.32
CA SER A 34 -0.29 -23.09 -11.49
C SER A 34 0.24 -23.62 -10.16
N ASN A 35 0.53 -24.91 -10.08
CA ASN A 35 0.94 -25.52 -8.82
C ASN A 35 2.41 -25.24 -8.48
N ASN A 36 3.30 -25.29 -9.49
CA ASN A 36 4.74 -25.14 -9.28
C ASN A 36 5.37 -24.09 -10.20
N GLY A 37 4.75 -23.81 -11.36
CA GLY A 37 5.25 -22.82 -12.32
C GLY A 37 4.71 -21.41 -12.03
N ASN A 38 5.40 -20.40 -12.55
CA ASN A 38 4.91 -19.01 -12.47
C ASN A 38 3.69 -18.80 -13.38
N ILE A 39 2.96 -17.72 -13.16
CA ILE A 39 2.00 -17.19 -14.12
C ILE A 39 2.51 -15.87 -14.66
N GLU A 40 2.68 -15.78 -15.97
CA GLU A 40 3.17 -14.59 -16.68
C GLU A 40 2.12 -14.11 -17.68
N ILE A 41 1.59 -12.90 -17.50
CA ILE A 41 0.55 -12.32 -18.35
C ILE A 41 1.06 -10.99 -18.89
N THR A 42 1.13 -10.86 -20.21
CA THR A 42 1.63 -9.66 -20.88
C THR A 42 0.70 -9.21 -22.00
N ASN A 43 0.11 -8.02 -21.86
CA ASN A 43 -0.55 -7.35 -22.97
C ASN A 43 0.35 -6.24 -23.52
N ASN A 44 1.04 -6.52 -24.63
CA ASN A 44 1.87 -5.57 -25.38
C ASN A 44 1.06 -4.72 -26.38
N ALA A 45 -0.24 -4.97 -26.52
CA ALA A 45 -1.10 -4.18 -27.41
C ALA A 45 -1.26 -2.75 -26.87
N SER A 46 -0.81 -1.75 -27.64
CA SER A 46 -0.84 -0.34 -27.26
C SER A 46 -2.21 0.12 -26.80
N GLU A 47 -2.30 0.81 -25.65
CA GLU A 47 -3.55 1.34 -25.11
C GLU A 47 -4.62 0.27 -24.82
N ASN A 48 -4.24 -0.97 -24.49
CA ASN A 48 -5.18 -2.03 -24.12
C ASN A 48 -4.88 -2.60 -22.74
N ASP A 49 -5.92 -3.17 -22.13
CA ASP A 49 -5.93 -3.59 -20.74
C ASP A 49 -5.67 -5.08 -20.56
N ILE A 50 -5.38 -5.44 -19.30
CA ILE A 50 -5.59 -6.78 -18.78
C ILE A 50 -6.76 -6.71 -17.82
N ILE A 51 -7.75 -7.58 -18.02
CA ILE A 51 -8.98 -7.66 -17.25
C ILE A 51 -9.03 -9.02 -16.55
N LEU A 52 -9.04 -9.00 -15.22
CA LEU A 52 -9.05 -10.17 -14.34
C LEU A 52 -10.48 -10.39 -13.85
N ASN A 53 -11.18 -11.39 -14.39
CA ASN A 53 -12.58 -11.67 -14.04
C ASN A 53 -12.73 -12.76 -12.98
N ASP A 54 -11.66 -13.50 -12.66
CA ASP A 54 -11.67 -14.59 -11.70
C ASP A 54 -10.24 -14.86 -11.17
N GLU A 55 -10.12 -15.75 -10.19
CA GLU A 55 -8.89 -16.03 -9.46
C GLU A 55 -7.72 -16.47 -10.37
N ILE A 56 -6.59 -15.78 -10.23
CA ILE A 56 -5.27 -16.15 -10.75
C ILE A 56 -4.43 -16.62 -9.58
N ARG A 57 -4.02 -17.89 -9.61
CA ARG A 57 -3.45 -18.57 -8.45
C ARG A 57 -2.13 -19.28 -8.72
N THR A 58 -1.17 -19.10 -7.83
CA THR A 58 0.06 -19.90 -7.78
C THR A 58 0.25 -20.58 -6.42
N GLU A 59 0.87 -21.76 -6.42
CA GLU A 59 1.29 -22.48 -5.20
C GLU A 59 2.82 -22.64 -5.14
N ASN A 60 3.34 -23.19 -4.03
CA ASN A 60 4.74 -23.61 -3.89
C ASN A 60 5.78 -22.51 -4.20
N GLN A 61 5.54 -21.31 -3.67
CA GLN A 61 6.39 -20.12 -3.83
C GLN A 61 6.49 -19.58 -5.27
N ALA A 62 5.67 -20.07 -6.21
CA ALA A 62 5.64 -19.54 -7.57
C ALA A 62 4.99 -18.15 -7.62
N ASN A 63 5.42 -17.34 -8.58
CA ASN A 63 5.09 -15.92 -8.68
C ASN A 63 4.00 -15.65 -9.74
N ILE A 64 3.31 -14.53 -9.58
CA ILE A 64 2.42 -13.95 -10.60
C ILE A 64 3.06 -12.65 -11.12
N ASN A 65 3.25 -12.54 -12.44
CA ASN A 65 3.77 -11.34 -13.09
C ASN A 65 2.80 -10.87 -14.17
N ILE A 66 2.33 -9.62 -14.06
CA ILE A 66 1.34 -9.04 -14.98
C ILE A 66 1.86 -7.72 -15.52
N THR A 67 1.90 -7.58 -16.84
CA THR A 67 2.35 -6.35 -17.53
C THR A 67 1.33 -5.90 -18.56
N SER A 68 0.87 -4.66 -18.46
CA SER A 68 -0.13 -4.06 -19.36
C SER A 68 0.36 -2.73 -19.95
N GLN A 69 0.08 -2.49 -21.24
CA GLN A 69 0.35 -1.20 -21.88
C GLN A 69 -0.68 -0.12 -21.54
N ARG A 70 -1.77 -0.44 -20.84
CA ARG A 70 -2.72 0.55 -20.31
C ARG A 70 -3.03 0.25 -18.85
N ASN A 71 -4.13 -0.44 -18.55
CA ASN A 71 -4.54 -0.76 -17.18
C ASN A 71 -4.44 -2.25 -16.85
N ILE A 72 -4.37 -2.56 -15.56
CA ILE A 72 -4.69 -3.88 -15.00
C ILE A 72 -5.96 -3.70 -14.17
N LEU A 73 -7.04 -4.36 -14.55
CA LEU A 73 -8.38 -4.18 -13.98
C LEU A 73 -8.91 -5.49 -13.41
N GLN A 74 -9.70 -5.40 -12.35
CA GLN A 74 -10.47 -6.51 -11.81
C GLN A 74 -11.96 -6.34 -12.17
N ASN A 75 -12.67 -7.44 -12.41
CA ASN A 75 -14.13 -7.46 -12.52
C ASN A 75 -14.70 -8.36 -11.41
N GLY A 76 -15.20 -7.74 -10.34
CA GLY A 76 -15.74 -8.40 -9.14
C GLY A 76 -15.03 -7.96 -7.87
N ASP A 77 -15.47 -8.47 -6.72
CA ASP A 77 -15.00 -8.00 -5.40
C ASP A 77 -14.13 -9.03 -4.65
N ASN A 78 -14.01 -10.26 -5.15
CA ASN A 78 -13.22 -11.31 -4.49
C ASN A 78 -11.71 -11.10 -4.68
N VAL A 79 -10.88 -11.77 -3.87
CA VAL A 79 -9.43 -11.85 -4.14
C VAL A 79 -9.22 -12.44 -5.53
N VAL A 80 -8.56 -11.67 -6.40
CA VAL A 80 -8.33 -12.06 -7.79
C VAL A 80 -6.90 -12.54 -8.03
N LEU A 81 -5.94 -12.10 -7.20
CA LEU A 81 -4.55 -12.58 -7.27
C LEU A 81 -4.16 -13.26 -5.96
N ASN A 82 -3.80 -14.55 -6.05
CA ASN A 82 -3.47 -15.39 -4.90
C ASN A 82 -2.15 -16.13 -5.16
N SER A 83 -1.08 -15.71 -4.49
CA SER A 83 0.26 -16.25 -4.75
C SER A 83 0.93 -16.78 -3.49
N ASP A 84 1.52 -17.97 -3.55
CA ASP A 84 2.43 -18.44 -2.50
C ASP A 84 3.80 -17.73 -2.55
N GLY A 85 4.10 -17.06 -3.66
CA GLY A 85 5.29 -16.27 -3.87
C GLY A 85 5.00 -14.77 -3.97
N GLN A 86 5.74 -14.11 -4.86
CA GLN A 86 5.65 -12.70 -5.15
C GLN A 86 4.54 -12.40 -6.17
N ILE A 87 4.03 -11.18 -6.14
CA ILE A 87 3.16 -10.64 -7.19
C ILE A 87 3.80 -9.36 -7.72
N THR A 88 3.96 -9.26 -9.04
CA THR A 88 4.50 -8.07 -9.71
C THR A 88 3.49 -7.55 -10.73
N LEU A 89 3.09 -6.28 -10.59
CA LEU A 89 2.11 -5.62 -11.44
C LEU A 89 2.74 -4.39 -12.10
N ASN A 90 2.77 -4.35 -13.42
CA ASN A 90 3.25 -3.21 -14.19
C ASN A 90 2.19 -2.74 -15.17
N ALA A 91 1.73 -1.50 -15.02
CA ALA A 91 0.80 -0.87 -15.95
C ALA A 91 1.36 0.48 -16.38
N LYS A 92 1.04 0.94 -17.59
CA LYS A 92 1.41 2.31 -17.99
C LYS A 92 0.48 3.37 -17.40
N LYS A 93 -0.78 2.99 -17.17
CA LYS A 93 -1.80 3.88 -16.63
C LYS A 93 -2.24 3.40 -15.25
N ASP A 94 -3.31 2.62 -15.10
CA ASP A 94 -3.84 2.32 -13.77
C ASP A 94 -3.71 0.82 -13.40
N ILE A 95 -3.40 0.54 -12.13
CA ILE A 95 -3.60 -0.78 -11.51
C ILE A 95 -4.79 -0.65 -10.58
N GLY A 96 -5.90 -1.31 -10.91
CA GLY A 96 -7.18 -1.09 -10.25
C GLY A 96 -7.75 0.31 -10.51
N LEU A 97 -8.85 0.62 -9.83
CA LEU A 97 -9.56 1.90 -9.87
C LEU A 97 -9.98 2.30 -8.45
N LEU A 98 -10.30 3.58 -8.25
CA LEU A 98 -10.70 4.12 -6.94
C LEU A 98 -11.93 3.40 -6.34
N ASP A 99 -12.87 2.95 -7.17
CA ASP A 99 -14.05 2.19 -6.76
C ASP A 99 -13.85 0.66 -6.88
N ARG A 100 -12.67 0.22 -7.36
CA ARG A 100 -12.40 -1.17 -7.70
C ARG A 100 -10.93 -1.53 -7.63
N PHE A 101 -10.50 -1.88 -6.44
CA PHE A 101 -9.14 -2.26 -6.15
C PHE A 101 -8.84 -3.65 -6.73
N ILE A 102 -7.58 -3.92 -7.06
CA ILE A 102 -7.14 -5.30 -7.28
C ILE A 102 -6.99 -5.95 -5.91
N ASN A 103 -7.81 -6.95 -5.61
CA ASN A 103 -7.75 -7.66 -4.33
C ASN A 103 -6.73 -8.79 -4.41
N ILE A 104 -5.76 -8.75 -3.50
CA ILE A 104 -4.52 -9.52 -3.55
C ILE A 104 -4.28 -10.24 -2.24
N PHE A 105 -3.79 -11.46 -2.34
CA PHE A 105 -3.26 -12.23 -1.23
C PHE A 105 -1.92 -12.87 -1.60
N THR A 106 -0.95 -12.77 -0.68
CA THR A 106 0.35 -13.43 -0.77
C THR A 106 0.60 -14.24 0.49
N LYS A 107 1.06 -15.49 0.38
CA LYS A 107 1.42 -16.29 1.57
C LYS A 107 2.85 -16.02 2.05
N GLY A 108 3.06 -16.23 3.35
CA GLY A 108 4.37 -16.16 3.99
C GLY A 108 5.08 -14.83 3.71
N ASP A 109 6.27 -14.92 3.14
CA ASP A 109 7.12 -13.76 2.85
C ASP A 109 6.84 -13.10 1.48
N GLY A 110 5.84 -13.62 0.74
CA GLY A 110 5.33 -13.02 -0.48
C GLY A 110 4.99 -11.54 -0.27
N LYS A 111 5.28 -10.71 -1.28
CA LYS A 111 4.94 -9.29 -1.30
C LYS A 111 4.46 -8.87 -2.69
N VAL A 112 3.73 -7.76 -2.71
CA VAL A 112 3.20 -7.15 -3.94
C VAL A 112 4.10 -6.00 -4.36
N ASN A 113 4.65 -6.06 -5.57
CA ASN A 113 5.39 -4.96 -6.19
C ASN A 113 4.52 -4.38 -7.31
N ALA A 114 4.43 -3.05 -7.41
CA ALA A 114 3.56 -2.41 -8.37
C ALA A 114 4.15 -1.11 -8.93
N GLN A 115 4.01 -0.91 -10.24
CA GLN A 115 4.39 0.31 -10.93
C GLN A 115 3.30 0.76 -11.91
N ALA A 116 2.81 1.98 -11.76
CA ALA A 116 1.75 2.56 -12.60
C ALA A 116 1.64 4.09 -12.46
N GLU A 117 0.72 4.72 -13.19
CA GLU A 117 0.29 6.11 -12.93
C GLU A 117 -0.50 6.19 -11.63
N ASN A 118 -1.56 5.39 -11.50
CA ASN A 118 -2.30 5.22 -10.25
C ASN A 118 -2.35 3.75 -9.83
N ILE A 119 -2.28 3.49 -8.53
CA ILE A 119 -2.28 2.14 -7.95
C ILE A 119 -3.39 2.05 -6.91
N TYR A 120 -4.28 1.08 -7.07
CA TYR A 120 -5.39 0.76 -6.18
C TYR A 120 -5.36 -0.73 -5.88
N ILE A 121 -4.70 -1.11 -4.78
CA ILE A 121 -4.53 -2.51 -4.37
C ILE A 121 -5.10 -2.76 -2.98
N GLY A 122 -5.80 -3.87 -2.85
CA GLY A 122 -6.57 -4.21 -1.66
C GLY A 122 -6.27 -5.62 -1.17
N SER A 123 -6.67 -5.91 0.06
CA SER A 123 -6.90 -7.27 0.52
C SER A 123 -8.21 -7.36 1.31
N VAL A 124 -8.82 -8.54 1.33
CA VAL A 124 -10.08 -8.81 2.04
C VAL A 124 -9.81 -9.91 3.05
N ASP A 125 -10.08 -9.64 4.33
CA ASP A 125 -9.89 -10.56 5.46
C ASP A 125 -8.45 -11.11 5.60
N ASN A 126 -7.45 -10.43 5.03
CA ASN A 126 -6.06 -10.87 5.01
C ASN A 126 -5.10 -9.68 5.11
N ASN A 127 -3.88 -9.97 5.55
CA ASN A 127 -2.79 -8.99 5.52
C ASN A 127 -2.36 -8.72 4.08
N LEU A 128 -2.08 -7.45 3.78
CA LEU A 128 -1.48 -7.03 2.53
C LEU A 128 0.01 -6.71 2.73
N ASN A 129 0.87 -7.63 2.31
CA ASN A 129 2.31 -7.42 2.29
C ASN A 129 2.70 -6.68 1.00
N THR A 130 3.17 -5.44 1.11
CA THR A 130 3.70 -4.71 -0.06
C THR A 130 5.23 -4.73 -0.08
N GLY A 131 5.77 -4.81 -1.28
CA GLY A 131 7.16 -4.53 -1.60
C GLY A 131 7.30 -3.12 -2.13
N ASN A 132 8.04 -2.96 -3.23
CA ASN A 132 8.18 -1.65 -3.86
C ASN A 132 6.89 -1.27 -4.58
N ILE A 133 6.29 -0.17 -4.17
CA ILE A 133 5.13 0.44 -4.83
C ILE A 133 5.57 1.80 -5.37
N SER A 134 5.41 2.02 -6.68
CA SER A 134 5.80 3.26 -7.34
C SER A 134 4.69 3.76 -8.25
N ALA A 135 3.93 4.73 -7.77
CA ALA A 135 2.92 5.43 -8.55
C ALA A 135 3.48 6.75 -9.09
N LEU A 136 3.11 7.13 -10.32
CA LEU A 136 3.42 8.48 -10.80
C LEU A 136 2.53 9.55 -10.16
N ASN A 137 1.31 9.17 -9.75
CA ASN A 137 0.32 10.07 -9.20
C ASN A 137 -0.16 9.61 -7.83
N ASN A 138 -1.04 8.60 -7.76
CA ASN A 138 -1.63 8.15 -6.48
C ASN A 138 -1.37 6.67 -6.20
N ALA A 139 -1.08 6.34 -4.94
CA ALA A 139 -1.10 4.97 -4.44
C ALA A 139 -2.11 4.84 -3.28
N ASN A 140 -3.14 4.04 -3.51
CA ASN A 140 -4.20 3.71 -2.57
C ASN A 140 -4.08 2.22 -2.21
N ILE A 141 -3.78 1.96 -0.94
CA ILE A 141 -3.48 0.61 -0.43
C ILE A 141 -4.42 0.36 0.73
N LYS A 142 -5.16 -0.75 0.71
CA LYS A 142 -6.08 -1.03 1.81
C LYS A 142 -6.26 -2.49 2.18
N THR A 143 -6.68 -2.72 3.41
CA THR A 143 -7.37 -3.95 3.80
C THR A 143 -8.84 -3.66 4.08
N THR A 144 -9.69 -4.68 3.95
CA THR A 144 -11.14 -4.60 4.17
C THR A 144 -11.64 -5.92 4.76
N GLY A 145 -12.89 -5.93 5.21
CA GLY A 145 -13.49 -7.09 5.87
C GLY A 145 -13.36 -6.97 7.39
N SER A 146 -13.13 -8.10 8.03
CA SER A 146 -13.09 -8.26 9.49
C SER A 146 -11.67 -8.32 10.07
N SER A 147 -10.66 -8.54 9.24
CA SER A 147 -9.26 -8.65 9.62
C SER A 147 -8.33 -8.24 8.49
N GLY A 148 -7.07 -7.96 8.82
CA GLY A 148 -6.03 -7.67 7.85
C GLY A 148 -5.29 -6.36 8.13
N SER A 149 -3.98 -6.48 8.26
CA SER A 149 -3.04 -5.37 8.39
C SER A 149 -2.39 -5.02 7.04
N VAL A 150 -1.97 -3.77 6.85
CA VAL A 150 -1.05 -3.40 5.74
C VAL A 150 0.38 -3.45 6.25
N ILE A 151 1.24 -4.20 5.57
CA ILE A 151 2.64 -4.40 5.95
C ILE A 151 3.53 -4.03 4.77
N ALA A 152 4.05 -2.80 4.76
CA ALA A 152 4.99 -2.33 3.76
C ALA A 152 6.42 -2.70 4.14
N LYS A 153 6.96 -3.70 3.44
CA LYS A 153 8.31 -4.23 3.67
C LYS A 153 9.40 -3.39 2.98
N ASP A 154 9.06 -2.77 1.84
CA ASP A 154 9.96 -1.88 1.09
C ASP A 154 9.31 -0.49 0.89
N ASN A 155 9.88 0.32 -0.02
CA ASN A 155 9.47 1.70 -0.23
C ASN A 155 8.12 1.83 -0.94
N ILE A 156 7.37 2.88 -0.59
CA ILE A 156 6.17 3.31 -1.30
C ILE A 156 6.36 4.75 -1.75
N THR A 157 6.25 5.02 -3.05
CA THR A 157 6.37 6.36 -3.62
C THR A 157 5.19 6.71 -4.51
N ALA A 158 4.74 7.96 -4.44
CA ALA A 158 3.72 8.51 -5.34
C ALA A 158 4.04 9.98 -5.66
N GLY A 159 3.66 10.48 -6.84
CA GLY A 159 3.89 11.89 -7.19
C GLY A 159 2.91 12.87 -6.55
N ASN A 160 1.77 12.39 -6.03
CA ASN A 160 0.73 13.21 -5.42
C ASN A 160 0.32 12.65 -4.05
N GLU A 161 -0.36 11.51 -3.99
CA GLU A 161 -0.96 11.02 -2.75
C GLU A 161 -0.62 9.55 -2.49
N ILE A 162 -0.32 9.25 -1.23
CA ILE A 162 -0.32 7.89 -0.69
C ILE A 162 -1.39 7.83 0.38
N SER A 163 -2.37 6.94 0.23
CA SER A 163 -3.33 6.63 1.27
C SER A 163 -3.24 5.14 1.62
N ILE A 164 -3.02 4.86 2.90
CA ILE A 164 -2.95 3.50 3.45
C ILE A 164 -4.06 3.36 4.49
N ASN A 165 -5.02 2.47 4.22
CA ASN A 165 -6.16 2.23 5.10
C ASN A 165 -6.15 0.79 5.58
N SER A 166 -6.23 0.57 6.89
CA SER A 166 -6.18 -0.78 7.46
C SER A 166 -7.31 -1.04 8.45
N VAL A 167 -7.91 -2.23 8.36
CA VAL A 167 -8.89 -2.71 9.36
C VAL A 167 -8.23 -3.17 10.67
N GLU A 168 -6.91 -3.38 10.65
CA GLU A 168 -6.08 -3.64 11.83
C GLU A 168 -4.91 -2.65 11.81
N ASP A 169 -3.67 -3.13 11.74
CA ASP A 169 -2.47 -2.32 11.88
C ASP A 169 -1.95 -1.82 10.53
N ILE A 170 -1.18 -0.74 10.55
CA ILE A 170 -0.30 -0.31 9.45
C ILE A 170 1.15 -0.40 9.94
N VAL A 171 1.97 -1.16 9.23
CA VAL A 171 3.41 -1.28 9.51
C VAL A 171 4.20 -0.91 8.26
N THR A 172 4.95 0.19 8.30
CA THR A 172 5.83 0.58 7.19
C THR A 172 7.29 0.58 7.63
N ASN A 173 8.02 -0.47 7.27
CA ASN A 173 9.40 -0.71 7.70
C ASN A 173 10.44 0.09 6.92
N SER A 174 10.06 0.67 5.77
CA SER A 174 10.93 1.43 4.88
C SER A 174 10.43 2.87 4.71
N SER A 175 10.88 3.56 3.66
CA SER A 175 10.50 4.95 3.41
C SER A 175 9.20 5.07 2.60
N VAL A 176 8.37 6.03 2.98
CA VAL A 176 7.17 6.43 2.24
C VAL A 176 7.29 7.89 1.83
N ALA A 177 7.04 8.19 0.54
CA ALA A 177 7.21 9.54 0.02
C ALA A 177 6.17 9.97 -1.03
N ALA A 178 5.52 11.11 -0.82
CA ALA A 178 4.57 11.72 -1.75
C ALA A 178 4.41 13.23 -1.51
N LYS A 179 3.37 13.87 -2.07
CA LYS A 179 2.99 15.24 -1.65
C LYS A 179 2.07 15.21 -0.43
N ASN A 180 1.20 14.22 -0.36
CA ASN A 180 0.32 13.96 0.78
C ASN A 180 0.44 12.49 1.17
N VAL A 181 0.54 12.22 2.46
CA VAL A 181 0.53 10.87 3.01
C VAL A 181 -0.54 10.78 4.09
N ASP A 182 -1.46 9.85 3.94
CA ASP A 182 -2.57 9.62 4.86
C ASP A 182 -2.61 8.15 5.28
N TYR A 183 -2.42 7.89 6.58
CA TYR A 183 -2.55 6.57 7.18
C TYR A 183 -3.75 6.56 8.10
N SER A 184 -4.68 5.62 7.89
CA SER A 184 -5.81 5.38 8.76
C SER A 184 -5.87 3.90 9.14
N ALA A 185 -5.56 3.58 10.39
CA ALA A 185 -5.64 2.23 10.94
C ALA A 185 -6.73 2.17 12.01
N ALA A 186 -7.54 1.11 12.04
CA ALA A 186 -8.37 0.85 13.22
C ALA A 186 -7.52 0.35 14.40
N GLY A 187 -6.42 -0.34 14.12
CA GLY A 187 -5.39 -0.75 15.08
C GLY A 187 -4.26 0.27 15.18
N ASN A 188 -3.04 -0.23 15.30
CA ASN A 188 -1.85 0.58 15.53
C ASN A 188 -1.15 0.98 14.22
N ILE A 189 -0.46 2.12 14.26
CA ILE A 189 0.47 2.55 13.22
C ILE A 189 1.89 2.42 13.75
N THR A 190 2.73 1.67 13.04
CA THR A 190 4.19 1.70 13.19
C THR A 190 4.82 2.15 11.88
N ALA A 191 5.35 3.37 11.84
CA ALA A 191 5.96 3.92 10.63
C ALA A 191 7.44 4.25 10.83
N ASN A 192 8.25 3.97 9.81
CA ASN A 192 9.66 4.32 9.81
C ASN A 192 9.87 5.76 9.30
N ASN A 193 10.23 5.94 8.04
CA ASN A 193 10.43 7.28 7.47
C ASN A 193 9.23 7.66 6.60
N ILE A 194 8.70 8.86 6.81
CA ILE A 194 7.66 9.45 5.95
C ILE A 194 8.12 10.84 5.55
N THR A 195 8.08 11.13 4.25
CA THR A 195 8.36 12.46 3.72
C THR A 195 7.23 12.88 2.81
N ALA A 196 6.56 13.97 3.15
CA ALA A 196 5.56 14.58 2.28
C ALA A 196 5.92 16.03 1.96
N GLU A 197 5.51 16.54 0.80
CA GLU A 197 5.67 17.97 0.51
C GLU A 197 4.70 18.82 1.33
N ASN A 198 3.44 18.40 1.41
CA ASN A 198 2.36 19.18 2.02
C ASN A 198 1.94 18.57 3.36
N ASN A 199 1.28 17.41 3.33
CA ASN A 199 0.57 16.88 4.50
C ASN A 199 1.02 15.47 4.86
N ILE A 200 1.18 15.21 6.15
CA ILE A 200 1.18 13.88 6.74
C ILE A 200 0.04 13.81 7.76
N THR A 201 -0.84 12.83 7.63
CA THR A 201 -1.87 12.51 8.62
C THR A 201 -1.76 11.06 9.01
N LEU A 202 -1.64 10.81 10.31
CA LEU A 202 -1.60 9.46 10.89
C LEU A 202 -2.73 9.35 11.91
N THR A 203 -3.68 8.46 11.66
CA THR A 203 -4.81 8.19 12.55
C THR A 203 -4.85 6.71 12.95
N GLY A 204 -4.81 6.41 14.25
CA GLY A 204 -4.88 5.03 14.74
C GLY A 204 -5.07 4.90 16.25
N SER A 205 -5.11 3.67 16.75
CA SER A 205 -5.20 3.41 18.20
C SER A 205 -3.95 3.88 18.94
N GLU A 206 -2.79 3.36 18.54
CA GLU A 206 -1.47 3.84 18.93
C GLU A 206 -0.65 4.18 17.70
N ILE A 207 0.14 5.25 17.77
CA ILE A 207 1.05 5.66 16.70
C ILE A 207 2.48 5.64 17.23
N THR A 208 3.33 4.84 16.59
CA THR A 208 4.78 4.82 16.84
C THR A 208 5.53 5.15 15.56
N THR A 209 6.35 6.20 15.59
CA THR A 209 7.25 6.52 14.47
C THR A 209 8.70 6.30 14.87
N THR A 210 9.35 5.33 14.22
CA THR A 210 10.72 4.90 14.53
C THR A 210 11.78 5.65 13.74
N GLY A 211 11.40 6.24 12.61
CA GLY A 211 12.27 7.02 11.74
C GLY A 211 11.88 8.49 11.70
N ASN A 212 12.43 9.21 10.71
CA ASN A 212 12.20 10.64 10.55
C ASN A 212 10.93 10.91 9.76
N ILE A 213 10.16 11.88 10.24
CA ILE A 213 8.87 12.29 9.66
C ILE A 213 8.97 13.76 9.28
N SER A 214 8.67 14.10 8.03
CA SER A 214 8.75 15.49 7.59
C SER A 214 7.75 15.86 6.51
N SER A 215 7.06 16.98 6.71
CA SER A 215 6.18 17.66 5.76
C SER A 215 5.88 19.07 6.21
N ALA A 216 5.22 19.90 5.39
CA ALA A 216 4.79 21.21 5.85
C ALA A 216 3.81 21.09 7.03
N ASP A 217 2.77 20.29 6.90
CA ASP A 217 1.76 20.05 7.92
C ASP A 217 1.78 18.59 8.36
N ILE A 218 1.82 18.36 9.67
CA ILE A 218 1.87 17.04 10.29
C ILE A 218 0.79 16.92 11.35
N LEU A 219 -0.08 15.92 11.22
CA LEU A 219 -1.08 15.54 12.22
C LEU A 219 -0.89 14.09 12.64
N TYR A 220 -0.77 13.88 13.95
CA TYR A 220 -0.92 12.59 14.59
C TYR A 220 -2.19 12.62 15.43
N ASP A 221 -3.09 11.67 15.21
CA ASP A 221 -4.34 11.53 15.94
C ASP A 221 -4.47 10.09 16.46
N ALA A 222 -4.24 9.92 17.77
CA ALA A 222 -4.22 8.61 18.40
C ALA A 222 -5.24 8.47 19.53
N ASP A 223 -5.94 7.34 19.57
CA ASP A 223 -6.91 7.06 20.65
C ASP A 223 -6.22 6.78 22.00
N SER A 224 -4.97 6.36 22.01
CA SER A 224 -4.33 5.86 23.26
C SER A 224 -2.90 6.35 23.45
N LYS A 225 -2.10 6.41 22.39
CA LYS A 225 -0.68 6.75 22.55
C LYS A 225 -0.05 7.27 21.27
N ILE A 226 0.79 8.29 21.41
CA ILE A 226 1.78 8.68 20.41
C ILE A 226 3.18 8.46 20.98
N GLN A 227 4.05 7.82 20.20
CA GLN A 227 5.47 7.72 20.45
C GLN A 227 6.28 8.10 19.21
N THR A 228 7.15 9.10 19.33
CA THR A 228 8.11 9.45 18.28
C THR A 228 9.52 9.13 18.77
N ASP A 229 10.17 8.15 18.15
CA ASP A 229 11.57 7.81 18.46
C ASP A 229 12.54 8.52 17.49
N GLY A 230 12.11 8.81 16.26
CA GLY A 230 12.84 9.67 15.33
C GLY A 230 12.46 11.15 15.45
N SER A 231 12.98 11.97 14.53
CA SER A 231 12.70 13.41 14.47
C SER A 231 11.42 13.69 13.67
N VAL A 232 10.56 14.58 14.18
CA VAL A 232 9.37 15.07 13.46
C VAL A 232 9.58 16.55 13.12
N VAL A 233 9.60 16.87 11.82
CA VAL A 233 9.96 18.20 11.33
C VAL A 233 8.92 18.70 10.34
N GLY A 234 8.21 19.76 10.71
CA GLY A 234 7.31 20.46 9.79
C GLY A 234 7.20 21.96 10.04
N ASP A 235 6.37 22.61 9.24
CA ASP A 235 5.98 24.00 9.49
C ASP A 235 5.01 24.03 10.67
N ASN A 236 3.97 23.19 10.61
CA ASN A 236 2.99 22.99 11.68
C ASN A 236 2.98 21.52 12.09
N VAL A 237 3.10 21.26 13.39
CA VAL A 237 3.08 19.89 13.94
C VAL A 237 2.01 19.79 15.04
N GLU A 238 1.04 18.92 14.84
CA GLU A 238 -0.05 18.66 15.79
C GLU A 238 -0.04 17.18 16.23
N LEU A 239 0.05 16.96 17.54
CA LEU A 239 -0.02 15.64 18.16
C LEU A 239 -1.21 15.60 19.11
N LEU A 240 -2.22 14.80 18.77
CA LEU A 240 -3.44 14.60 19.55
C LEU A 240 -3.48 13.16 20.06
N SER A 241 -3.56 12.99 21.38
CA SER A 241 -3.67 11.68 22.00
C SER A 241 -4.67 11.70 23.15
N ASP A 242 -5.60 10.76 23.12
CA ASP A 242 -6.50 10.48 24.24
C ASP A 242 -5.79 9.77 25.41
N GLY A 243 -4.51 9.43 25.26
CA GLY A 243 -3.68 8.93 26.35
C GLY A 243 -2.34 9.64 26.48
N ASN A 244 -1.24 8.90 26.31
CA ASN A 244 0.11 9.41 26.54
C ASN A 244 0.76 9.91 25.25
N ILE A 245 1.61 10.94 25.36
CA ILE A 245 2.49 11.37 24.27
C ILE A 245 3.94 11.30 24.77
N ILE A 246 4.76 10.59 24.01
CA ILE A 246 6.20 10.47 24.27
C ILE A 246 6.93 10.91 23.00
N THR A 247 7.67 12.01 23.07
CA THR A 247 8.37 12.55 21.90
C THR A 247 9.87 12.54 22.07
N ASN A 248 10.59 12.26 21.00
CA ASN A 248 12.03 12.49 20.93
C ASN A 248 12.33 13.96 20.53
N GLU A 249 12.51 14.23 19.24
CA GLU A 249 12.71 15.58 18.70
C GLU A 249 11.49 16.02 17.88
N ILE A 250 10.94 17.18 18.20
CA ILE A 250 9.86 17.83 17.44
C ILE A 250 10.31 19.24 17.03
N THR A 251 10.21 19.56 15.75
CA THR A 251 10.47 20.90 15.22
C THR A 251 9.28 21.35 14.37
N GLY A 252 8.59 22.39 14.84
CA GLY A 252 7.67 23.20 14.03
C GLY A 252 8.36 24.49 13.62
N MET A 253 8.32 24.90 12.35
CA MET A 253 8.83 26.22 11.98
C MET A 253 7.92 27.34 12.45
N ASN A 254 6.61 27.09 12.43
CA ASN A 254 5.58 28.02 12.89
C ASN A 254 5.05 27.55 14.24
N ASP A 255 4.30 26.44 14.25
CA ASP A 255 3.51 26.00 15.38
C ASP A 255 3.79 24.53 15.76
N VAL A 256 3.84 24.27 17.06
CA VAL A 256 3.78 22.92 17.63
C VAL A 256 2.67 22.89 18.66
N THR A 257 1.68 22.01 18.44
CA THR A 257 0.56 21.77 19.36
C THR A 257 0.60 20.33 19.84
N ILE A 258 0.61 20.11 21.16
CA ILE A 258 0.63 18.76 21.75
C ILE A 258 -0.48 18.66 22.79
N THR A 259 -1.48 17.83 22.49
CA THR A 259 -2.63 17.57 23.39
C THR A 259 -2.63 16.12 23.83
N ALA A 260 -2.43 15.88 25.13
CA ALA A 260 -2.53 14.56 25.75
C ALA A 260 -3.50 14.59 26.93
N GLN A 261 -4.39 13.60 27.07
CA GLN A 261 -5.26 13.52 28.26
C GLN A 261 -4.53 13.01 29.51
N ASN A 262 -3.48 12.19 29.35
CA ASN A 262 -2.78 11.58 30.48
C ASN A 262 -1.44 12.26 30.79
N SER A 263 -0.45 12.15 29.90
CA SER A 263 0.89 12.71 30.14
C SER A 263 1.64 13.03 28.85
N ILE A 264 2.57 13.98 28.96
CA ILE A 264 3.52 14.37 27.91
C ILE A 264 4.94 14.16 28.44
N GLU A 265 5.75 13.34 27.76
CA GLU A 265 7.18 13.14 28.03
C GLU A 265 7.99 13.58 26.81
N ALA A 266 8.82 14.61 26.97
CA ALA A 266 9.81 15.00 25.97
C ALA A 266 11.19 14.43 26.37
N ARG A 267 11.75 13.58 25.52
CA ARG A 267 13.05 12.92 25.73
C ARG A 267 14.23 13.75 25.22
N ASP A 268 13.98 14.61 24.24
CA ASP A 268 14.95 15.57 23.73
C ASP A 268 14.29 16.97 23.57
N LYS A 269 14.38 17.59 22.39
CA LYS A 269 14.00 18.98 22.18
C LYS A 269 12.67 19.12 21.45
N ILE A 270 11.85 20.04 21.94
CA ILE A 270 10.71 20.60 21.20
C ILE A 270 11.08 22.04 20.82
N THR A 271 11.04 22.36 19.52
CA THR A 271 11.35 23.69 18.99
C THR A 271 10.18 24.21 18.19
N SER A 272 9.76 25.44 18.47
CA SER A 272 8.79 26.16 17.65
C SER A 272 8.98 27.67 17.76
N THR A 273 8.44 28.41 16.78
CA THR A 273 8.25 29.86 16.93
C THR A 273 7.14 30.13 17.96
N GLU A 274 6.06 29.33 17.94
CA GLU A 274 5.01 29.29 18.95
C GLU A 274 4.78 27.85 19.44
N VAL A 275 4.86 27.64 20.77
CA VAL A 275 4.53 26.35 21.42
C VAL A 275 3.25 26.57 22.22
N LEU A 276 2.19 25.83 21.89
CA LEU A 276 0.85 25.93 22.48
C LEU A 276 0.46 24.66 23.23
#